data_AF-A0A7C1E4D9-F1
#
_entry.id   AF-A0A7C1E4D9-F1
#
_cell.length_a   1.000
_cell.length_b   1.000
_cell.length_c   1.000
_cell.angle_alpha   90.00
_cell.angle_beta   90.00
_cell.angle_gamma   90.00
#
_symmetry.space_group_name_H-M   'P 1'
#
loop_
_entity.id
_entity.type
_entity.pdbx_description
1 polymer ?
#
loop_
_entity_poly.entity_id
_entity_poly.type
_entity_poly.pdbx_seq_one_letter_code
_entity_poly.pdbx_strand_id
1 'polypeptide(L)'
;MSEKVKTSLFINRALWEEFKLKVGSRVGLRALSKAVEELLEDEVAELVVADELSKMVETSSLIEVKPVKPKVPTDASKAIRELRERENEKPNSVP
;
A
#
# COMPACT_ATOMS: atom_id res chain seq x y z
N MET A 1 -14.64 -4.89 -31.93
CA MET A 1 -13.33 -4.95 -32.61
C MET A 1 -12.41 -4.03 -31.83
N SER A 2 -11.35 -4.56 -31.21
CA SER A 2 -10.43 -3.74 -30.42
C SER A 2 -9.51 -2.94 -31.35
N GLU A 3 -9.62 -1.62 -31.36
CA GLU A 3 -8.66 -0.74 -32.05
C GLU A 3 -7.30 -0.81 -31.33
N LYS A 4 -6.37 -1.60 -31.87
CA LYS A 4 -4.98 -1.59 -31.43
C LYS A 4 -4.20 -0.59 -32.29
N VAL A 5 -3.46 0.31 -31.64
CA VAL A 5 -2.56 1.25 -32.32
C VAL A 5 -1.15 0.68 -32.36
N LYS A 6 -0.51 0.73 -33.53
CA LYS A 6 0.91 0.36 -33.66
C LYS A 6 1.78 1.57 -33.30
N THR A 7 2.54 1.43 -32.21
CA THR A 7 3.44 2.48 -31.72
C THR A 7 4.89 2.01 -31.81
N SER A 8 5.78 2.87 -32.30
CA SER A 8 7.22 2.62 -32.26
C SER A 8 7.83 3.37 -31.08
N LEU A 9 8.57 2.67 -30.23
CA LEU A 9 9.20 3.22 -29.02
C LEU A 9 10.70 3.03 -29.08
N PHE A 10 11.45 4.05 -28.65
CA PHE A 10 12.89 3.92 -28.42
C PHE A 10 13.12 3.55 -26.95
N ILE A 11 13.68 2.37 -26.71
CA ILE A 11 13.90 1.82 -25.38
C ILE A 11 15.39 1.51 -25.22
N ASN A 12 15.92 1.66 -24.00
CA ASN A 12 17.27 1.20 -23.69
C ASN A 12 17.41 -0.29 -24.04
N ARG A 13 18.48 -0.62 -24.79
CA ARG A 13 18.70 -1.98 -25.29
C ARG A 13 18.80 -3.02 -24.18
N ALA A 14 19.54 -2.73 -23.10
CA ALA A 14 19.73 -3.69 -22.02
C ALA A 14 18.40 -3.99 -21.31
N LEU A 15 17.62 -2.95 -21.06
CA LEU A 15 16.30 -3.08 -20.43
C LEU A 15 15.32 -3.88 -21.31
N TRP A 16 15.34 -3.65 -22.63
CA TRP A 16 14.51 -4.43 -23.56
C TRP A 16 14.90 -5.91 -23.63
N GLU A 17 16.20 -6.23 -23.61
CA GLU A 17 16.65 -7.62 -23.56
C GLU A 17 16.24 -8.31 -22.25
N GLU A 18 16.41 -7.65 -21.11
CA GLU A 18 15.99 -8.18 -19.82
C GLU A 18 14.47 -8.41 -19.77
N PHE A 19 13.70 -7.45 -20.28
CA PHE A 19 12.25 -7.56 -20.41
C PHE A 19 11.86 -8.77 -21.26
N LYS A 20 12.47 -8.95 -22.44
CA LYS A 20 12.23 -10.12 -23.30
C LYS A 20 12.58 -11.43 -22.62
N LEU A 21 13.65 -11.50 -21.82
CA LEU A 21 14.00 -12.72 -21.08
C LEU A 21 12.95 -13.05 -20.02
N LYS A 22 12.50 -12.07 -19.25
CA LYS A 22 11.50 -12.23 -18.18
C LYS A 22 10.09 -12.55 -18.71
N VAL A 23 9.69 -11.92 -19.81
CA VAL A 23 8.34 -12.10 -20.40
C VAL A 23 8.32 -13.25 -21.41
N GLY A 24 9.34 -13.33 -22.26
CA GLY A 24 9.46 -14.33 -23.32
C GLY A 24 9.59 -15.76 -22.79
N SER A 25 10.17 -15.95 -21.60
CA SER A 25 10.22 -17.25 -20.92
C SER A 25 8.86 -17.74 -20.41
N ARG A 26 7.90 -16.83 -20.20
CA ARG A 26 6.59 -17.16 -19.61
C ARG A 26 5.49 -17.41 -20.65
N VAL A 27 5.48 -16.70 -21.79
CA VAL A 27 4.28 -16.65 -22.65
C VAL A 27 4.57 -16.58 -24.17
N GLY A 28 5.84 -16.56 -24.60
CA GLY A 28 6.23 -16.54 -26.03
C GLY A 28 6.08 -15.17 -26.73
N LEU A 29 6.55 -15.07 -27.99
CA LEU A 29 6.70 -13.79 -28.73
C LEU A 29 5.42 -12.97 -28.90
N ARG A 30 4.24 -13.62 -29.00
CA ARG A 30 2.94 -12.92 -29.12
C ARG A 30 2.50 -12.22 -27.84
N ALA A 31 3.17 -12.48 -26.72
CA ALA A 31 2.83 -11.90 -25.43
C ALA A 31 3.57 -10.59 -25.11
N LEU A 32 4.58 -10.19 -25.89
CA LEU A 32 5.33 -8.96 -25.61
C LEU A 32 4.45 -7.71 -25.70
N SER A 33 3.61 -7.62 -26.75
CA SER A 33 2.67 -6.50 -26.88
C SER A 33 1.65 -6.49 -25.75
N LYS A 34 1.19 -7.68 -25.31
CA LYS A 34 0.23 -7.82 -24.20
C LYS A 34 0.86 -7.44 -22.87
N ALA A 35 2.11 -7.82 -22.64
CA ALA A 35 2.85 -7.46 -21.43
C ALA A 35 3.15 -5.96 -21.37
N VAL A 36 3.42 -5.32 -22.51
CA VAL A 36 3.55 -3.86 -22.59
C VAL A 36 2.20 -3.18 -22.34
N GLU A 37 1.10 -3.73 -22.87
CA GLU A 37 -0.26 -3.26 -22.64
C GLU A 37 -0.63 -3.35 -21.14
N GLU A 38 -0.39 -4.49 -20.49
CA GLU A 38 -0.59 -4.70 -19.04
C GLU A 38 0.23 -3.71 -18.20
N LEU A 39 1.52 -3.52 -18.51
CA LEU A 39 2.37 -2.54 -17.82
C LEU A 39 1.86 -1.11 -17.94
N LEU A 40 1.32 -0.74 -19.10
CA LEU A 40 0.73 0.58 -19.31
C LEU A 40 -0.59 0.73 -18.55
N GLU A 41 -1.43 -0.30 -18.51
CA GLU A 41 -2.68 -0.30 -17.76
C GLU A 41 -2.44 -0.14 -16.26
N ASP A 42 -1.48 -0.89 -15.71
CA ASP A 42 -1.11 -0.83 -14.28
C ASP A 42 -0.62 0.58 -13.90
N GLU A 43 0.34 1.14 -14.65
CA GLU A 43 0.91 2.46 -14.36
C GLU A 43 -0.13 3.58 -14.49
N VAL A 44 -0.98 3.53 -15.52
CA VAL A 44 -2.04 4.54 -15.71
C VAL A 44 -3.06 4.47 -14.58
N ALA A 45 -3.42 3.27 -14.12
CA ALA A 45 -4.33 3.12 -12.98
C ALA A 45 -3.72 3.72 -11.70
N GLU A 46 -2.44 3.46 -11.42
CA GLU A 46 -1.73 4.05 -10.28
C GLU A 46 -1.69 5.58 -10.34
N LEU A 47 -1.39 6.16 -11.51
CA LEU A 47 -1.37 7.62 -11.69
C LEU A 47 -2.74 8.26 -11.45
N VAL A 48 -3.82 7.65 -11.92
CA VAL A 48 -5.18 8.14 -11.70
C VAL A 48 -5.53 8.14 -10.21
N VAL A 49 -5.20 7.06 -9.50
CA VAL A 49 -5.45 6.97 -8.05
C VAL A 49 -4.62 8.02 -7.30
N ALA A 50 -3.34 8.19 -7.64
CA ALA A 50 -2.47 9.16 -7.00
C ALA A 50 -2.95 10.61 -7.20
N ASP A 51 -3.43 10.95 -8.41
CA ASP A 51 -4.00 12.26 -8.71
C ASP A 51 -5.26 12.53 -7.90
N GLU A 52 -6.17 11.56 -7.81
CA GLU A 52 -7.42 11.71 -7.05
C GLU A 52 -7.16 11.84 -5.55
N LEU A 53 -6.25 11.02 -5.00
CA LEU A 53 -5.84 11.13 -3.60
C LEU A 53 -5.17 12.49 -3.32
N SER A 54 -4.38 13.02 -4.25
CA SER A 54 -3.74 14.33 -4.09
C SER A 54 -4.78 15.45 -3.98
N LYS A 55 -5.82 15.43 -4.81
CA LYS A 55 -6.95 16.39 -4.73
C LYS A 55 -7.73 16.28 -3.41
N MET A 56 -7.88 15.06 -2.87
CA MET A 56 -8.49 14.86 -1.55
C MET A 56 -7.62 15.45 -0.43
N VAL A 57 -6.30 15.36 -0.54
CA VAL A 57 -5.39 15.95 0.44
C VAL A 57 -5.43 17.47 0.39
N GLU A 58 -5.46 18.07 -0.81
CA GLU A 58 -5.61 19.52 -0.99
C GLU A 58 -6.92 20.08 -0.40
N THR A 59 -7.97 19.26 -0.36
CA THR A 59 -9.27 19.63 0.23
C THR A 59 -9.39 19.27 1.72
N SER A 60 -8.51 18.41 2.23
CA SER A 60 -8.47 18.09 3.66
C SER A 60 -7.75 19.20 4.43
N SER A 61 -8.50 19.97 5.21
CA SER A 61 -7.90 20.78 6.25
C SER A 61 -7.11 19.87 7.19
N LEU A 62 -5.87 20.25 7.52
CA LEU A 62 -5.07 19.55 8.53
C LEU A 62 -5.93 19.42 9.80
N ILE A 63 -6.40 18.21 10.10
CA ILE A 63 -7.14 17.95 11.32
C ILE A 63 -6.14 18.10 12.46
N GLU A 64 -6.11 19.27 13.08
CA GLU A 64 -5.30 19.54 14.24
C GLU A 64 -5.86 18.71 15.41
N VAL A 65 -5.31 17.52 15.60
CA VAL A 65 -5.68 16.64 16.72
C VAL A 65 -5.12 17.25 18.01
N LYS A 66 -5.93 18.09 18.65
CA LYS A 66 -5.62 18.65 19.98
C LYS A 66 -5.86 17.58 21.05
N PRO A 67 -4.86 17.26 21.89
CA PRO A 67 -5.07 16.38 23.02
C PRO A 67 -6.08 17.00 23.99
N VAL A 68 -7.21 16.33 24.20
CA VAL A 68 -8.21 16.75 25.18
C VAL A 68 -7.80 16.18 26.53
N LYS A 69 -7.62 17.07 27.52
CA LYS A 69 -7.41 16.62 28.90
C LYS A 69 -8.65 15.86 29.39
N PRO A 70 -8.49 14.67 29.98
CA PRO A 70 -9.60 13.91 30.52
C PRO A 70 -10.32 14.71 31.60
N LYS A 71 -11.66 14.69 31.58
CA LYS A 71 -12.51 15.43 32.53
C LYS A 71 -12.38 14.92 33.97
N VAL A 72 -11.92 13.69 34.12
CA VAL A 72 -11.71 13.02 35.41
C VAL A 72 -10.22 12.75 35.59
N PRO A 73 -9.70 12.79 36.83
CA PRO A 73 -8.34 12.39 37.12
C PRO A 73 -8.15 10.92 36.71
N THR A 74 -7.49 10.69 35.58
CA THR A 74 -7.10 9.35 35.12
C THR A 74 -5.60 9.20 35.26
N ASP A 75 -5.18 8.15 35.97
CA ASP A 75 -3.79 7.72 36.06
C ASP A 75 -3.63 6.37 35.35
N ALA A 76 -3.07 6.41 34.15
CA ALA A 76 -2.81 5.22 33.35
C ALA A 76 -1.81 4.27 34.05
N SER A 77 -0.88 4.82 34.81
CA SER A 77 0.13 4.05 35.55
C SER A 77 -0.52 3.18 36.61
N LYS A 78 -1.49 3.76 37.34
CA LYS A 78 -2.28 3.04 38.34
C LYS A 78 -3.09 1.93 37.70
N ALA A 79 -3.78 2.21 36.59
CA ALA A 79 -4.57 1.21 35.88
C ALA A 79 -3.72 0.04 35.34
N ILE A 80 -2.55 0.32 34.77
CA ILE A 80 -1.63 -0.72 34.26
C ILE A 80 -1.06 -1.55 35.43
N ARG A 81 -0.76 -0.91 36.56
CA ARG A 81 -0.27 -1.60 37.76
C ARG A 81 -1.31 -2.56 38.32
N GLU A 82 -2.55 -2.12 38.47
CA GLU A 82 -3.67 -2.97 38.94
C GLU A 82 -3.92 -4.15 37.99
N LEU A 83 -3.80 -3.94 36.68
CA LEU A 83 -3.92 -5.03 35.69
C LEU A 83 -2.81 -6.08 35.85
N ARG A 84 -1.55 -5.64 36.02
CA ARG A 84 -0.41 -6.54 36.26
C ARG A 84 -0.53 -7.29 37.59
N GLU A 85 -1.00 -6.62 38.64
CA GLU A 85 -1.19 -7.25 39.95
C GLU A 85 -2.29 -8.32 39.90
N ARG A 86 -3.41 -8.04 39.21
CA ARG A 86 -4.48 -9.03 38.97
C ARG A 86 -4.05 -10.22 38.11
N GLU A 87 -3.16 -10.00 37.14
CA GLU A 87 -2.58 -11.08 36.33
C GLU A 87 -1.68 -11.99 37.17
N ASN A 88 -1.01 -11.44 38.20
CA ASN A 88 -0.16 -12.20 39.13
C ASN A 88 -0.93 -12.82 40.33
N GLU A 89 -2.23 -12.51 40.51
CA GLU A 89 -3.05 -12.96 41.65
C GLU A 89 -3.91 -14.22 41.37
N LYS A 90 -3.81 -14.88 40.20
CA LYS A 90 -4.44 -16.20 39.97
C LYS A 90 -3.39 -17.32 39.83
N PRO A 91 -3.64 -18.50 40.40
CA PRO A 91 -3.14 -18.85 41.74
C PRO A 91 -2.05 -19.93 41.69
N ASN A 92 -1.17 -19.93 42.69
CA ASN A 92 -0.42 -21.12 43.08
C ASN A 92 -0.93 -21.63 44.44
N SER A 93 -1.21 -22.94 44.48
CA SER A 93 -1.61 -23.81 45.62
C SER A 93 -3.09 -23.89 46.04
N VAL A 94 -3.86 -24.69 45.30
CA VAL A 94 -4.32 -26.09 45.60
C VAL A 94 -4.18 -26.54 47.08
N PRO A 95 -5.21 -27.18 47.68
CA PRO A 95 -5.34 -28.65 47.64
C PRO A 95 -6.43 -29.18 46.70
#